data_AF-A0A960KSR2-F1
#
_entry.id   AF-A0A960KSR2-F1
#
_cell.length_a   1.000
_cell.length_b   1.000
_cell.length_c   1.000
_cell.angle_alpha   90.00
_cell.angle_beta   90.00
_cell.angle_gamma   90.00
#
_symmetry.space_group_name_H-M   'P 1'
#
loop_
_entity.id
_entity.type
_entity.pdbx_description
1 polymer ?
#
loop_
_entity_poly.entity_id
_entity_poly.type
_entity_poly.pdbx_seq_one_letter_code
_entity_poly.pdbx_strand_id
1 'polypeptide(L)' 'MAAANRDPDNHGHTLLYADCQCCPRRCRVDRLAGQLGFCRIGARIRVSHSGLHFGEEPPITGSRGSG' A
#
# COMPACT_ATOMS: atom_id res chain seq x y z
N MET A 1 -15.19 0.32 -20.65
CA MET A 1 -14.67 -1.06 -20.47
C MET A 1 -13.27 -0.95 -19.86
N ALA A 2 -13.14 -0.98 -18.53
CA ALA A 2 -11.84 -0.85 -17.88
C ALA A 2 -11.19 -2.23 -17.78
N ALA A 3 -10.09 -2.44 -18.50
CA ALA A 3 -9.30 -3.65 -18.43
C ALA A 3 -8.89 -3.90 -16.97
N ALA A 4 -9.32 -5.04 -16.42
CA ALA A 4 -8.78 -5.54 -15.18
C ALA A 4 -7.28 -5.81 -15.40
N ASN A 5 -6.45 -5.03 -14.73
CA ASN A 5 -5.01 -5.23 -14.69
C ASN A 5 -4.77 -6.61 -14.08
N ARG A 6 -4.52 -7.61 -14.94
CA ARG A 6 -4.31 -9.00 -14.53
C ARG A 6 -2.83 -9.19 -14.29
N ASP A 7 -2.40 -8.93 -13.06
CA ASP A 7 -1.10 -9.36 -12.56
C ASP A 7 -1.14 -10.90 -12.45
N PRO A 8 -0.34 -11.64 -13.26
CA PRO A 8 -0.43 -13.09 -13.33
C PRO A 8 0.13 -13.82 -12.10
N ASP A 9 0.86 -13.14 -11.21
CA ASP A 9 1.62 -13.77 -10.11
C ASP A 9 0.94 -13.66 -8.73
N ASN A 10 -0.28 -13.10 -8.65
CA ASN A 10 -0.98 -12.78 -7.40
C ASN A 10 -1.98 -13.89 -7.03
N HIS A 11 -1.49 -14.97 -6.40
CA HIS A 11 -2.32 -16.14 -6.08
C HIS A 11 -2.85 -16.21 -4.62
N GLY A 12 -2.50 -15.26 -3.74
CA GLY A 12 -2.84 -15.33 -2.30
C GLY A 12 -3.54 -14.13 -1.65
N HIS A 13 -3.79 -13.04 -2.39
CA HIS A 13 -4.09 -11.74 -1.77
C HIS A 13 -5.59 -11.41 -1.77
N THR A 14 -6.36 -12.11 -2.61
CA THR A 14 -7.81 -11.90 -2.79
C THR A 14 -8.60 -12.09 -1.49
N LEU A 15 -8.23 -13.08 -0.67
CA LEU A 15 -8.92 -13.37 0.60
C LEU A 15 -8.69 -12.27 1.66
N LEU A 16 -7.53 -11.61 1.66
CA LEU A 16 -7.21 -10.52 2.60
C LEU A 16 -8.05 -9.26 2.34
N TYR A 17 -8.57 -9.08 1.14
CA TYR A 17 -9.31 -7.88 0.73
C TYR A 17 -10.82 -8.03 0.87
N ALA A 18 -11.34 -9.26 0.78
CA ALA A 18 -12.74 -9.56 1.08
C ALA A 18 -13.09 -9.40 2.57
N ASP A 19 -12.08 -9.50 3.45
CA ASP A 19 -12.19 -9.33 4.89
C ASP A 19 -10.99 -8.52 5.42
N CYS A 20 -10.97 -7.21 5.14
CA CYS A 20 -9.77 -6.42 5.31
C CYS A 20 -9.36 -6.20 6.78
N GLN A 21 -8.21 -6.78 7.14
CA GLN A 21 -7.56 -6.62 8.45
C GLN A 21 -6.27 -5.78 8.40
N CYS A 22 -5.95 -5.18 7.26
CA CYS A 22 -4.69 -4.45 7.05
C CYS A 22 -4.55 -3.16 7.86
N CYS A 23 -5.66 -2.51 8.23
CA CYS A 23 -5.60 -1.30 9.05
C CYS A 23 -5.60 -1.66 10.55
N PRO A 24 -5.05 -0.80 11.43
CA PRO A 24 -5.01 -1.08 12.88
C PRO A 24 -6.38 -1.32 13.52
N ARG A 25 -7.44 -0.77 12.92
CA ARG A 25 -8.83 -0.96 13.36
C ARG A 25 -9.47 -2.26 12.86
N ARG A 26 -8.76 -3.05 12.05
CA ARG A 26 -9.24 -4.28 11.42
C ARG A 26 -10.65 -4.12 10.87
N CYS A 27 -10.83 -3.29 9.85
CA CYS A 27 -12.16 -2.83 9.44
C CYS A 27 -13.11 -3.92 8.90
N ARG A 28 -12.62 -5.12 8.54
CA ARG A 28 -13.41 -6.27 8.04
C ARG A 28 -14.28 -5.99 6.80
N VAL A 29 -14.10 -4.83 6.15
CA VAL A 29 -14.86 -4.48 4.92
C VAL A 29 -14.35 -5.28 3.73
N ASP A 30 -15.25 -5.53 2.80
CA ASP A 30 -14.92 -6.13 1.50
C ASP A 30 -14.48 -5.03 0.52
N ARG A 31 -13.17 -4.94 0.32
CA ARG A 31 -12.55 -4.01 -0.63
C ARG A 31 -12.86 -4.40 -2.07
N LEU A 32 -13.03 -5.68 -2.37
CA LEU A 32 -13.32 -6.17 -3.72
C LEU A 32 -14.74 -5.78 -4.16
N ALA A 33 -15.67 -5.70 -3.20
CA ALA A 33 -17.01 -5.12 -3.39
C ALA A 33 -17.02 -3.58 -3.43
N GLY A 34 -15.86 -2.92 -3.33
CA GLY A 34 -15.75 -1.46 -3.35
C GLY A 34 -16.10 -0.78 -2.02
N GLN A 35 -16.24 -1.52 -0.93
CA GLN A 35 -16.53 -0.93 0.38
C GLN A 35 -15.32 -0.16 0.92
N LEU A 36 -15.59 0.92 1.63
CA LEU A 36 -14.58 1.73 2.31
C LEU A 36 -14.76 1.60 3.82
N GLY A 37 -13.68 1.22 4.50
CA GLY A 37 -13.60 1.28 5.95
C GLY A 37 -13.15 2.66 6.43
N PHE A 38 -12.93 2.79 7.74
CA PHE A 38 -12.45 4.04 8.35
C PHE A 38 -11.21 4.65 7.63
N CYS A 39 -10.28 3.82 7.20
CA CYS A 39 -9.04 4.27 6.54
C CYS A 39 -9.25 4.81 5.11
N ARG A 40 -10.43 4.63 4.51
CA ARG A 40 -10.80 5.10 3.16
C ARG A 40 -9.91 4.58 2.01
N ILE A 41 -9.13 3.54 2.25
CA ILE A 41 -8.36 2.83 1.21
C ILE A 41 -9.30 1.85 0.48
N GLY A 42 -9.24 1.80 -0.85
CA GLY A 42 -10.00 0.86 -1.69
C GLY A 42 -9.21 -0.41 -2.06
N ALA A 43 -9.68 -1.18 -3.04
CA ALA A 43 -8.95 -2.35 -3.56
C ALA A 43 -7.83 -2.02 -4.56
N ARG A 44 -7.78 -0.78 -5.06
CA ARG A 44 -6.75 -0.33 -6.01
C ARG A 44 -5.69 0.50 -5.29
N ILE A 45 -4.45 0.30 -5.70
CA ILE A 45 -3.31 1.09 -5.24
C ILE A 45 -3.50 2.54 -5.67
N ARG A 46 -3.18 3.47 -4.77
CA ARG A 46 -3.05 4.89 -5.06
C ARG A 46 -1.59 5.27 -4.90
N VAL A 47 -0.97 5.75 -5.97
CA VAL A 47 0.42 6.22 -5.98
C VAL A 47 0.40 7.73 -6.09
N SER A 48 1.01 8.43 -5.12
CA SER A 48 1.15 9.89 -5.15
C SER A 48 2.38 10.34 -5.93
N HIS A 49 3.45 9.55 -5.89
CA HIS A 49 4.71 9.84 -6.56
C HIS A 49 5.43 8.53 -6.92
N SER A 50 6.12 8.56 -8.05
CA SER A 50 7.08 7.54 -8.46
C SER A 50 8.29 8.24 -9.06
N GLY A 51 9.48 7.92 -8.58
CA GLY A 51 10.73 8.49 -9.05
C GLY A 51 11.89 7.56 -8.77
N LEU A 52 12.92 7.62 -9.61
CA LEU A 52 14.18 6.96 -9.34
C LEU A 52 14.85 7.68 -8.16
N HIS A 53 15.11 6.93 -7.09
CA HIS A 53 15.77 7.47 -5.93
C HIS A 53 17.28 7.24 -6.05
N PHE A 54 18.07 8.32 -6.09
CA PHE A 54 19.51 8.28 -6.29
C PHE A 54 20.32 8.40 -4.96
N GLY A 55 19.68 8.10 -3.83
CA GLY A 55 20.25 8.17 -2.47
C GLY A 55 19.57 9.21 -1.58
N GLU A 56 19.44 8.94 -0.27
CA GLU A 56 18.76 9.83 0.68
C GLU A 56 19.62 11.03 1.10
N GLU A 57 20.74 10.82 1.77
CA GLU A 57 21.76 11.83 2.09
C GLU A 57 23.06 11.08 2.41
N PRO A 58 24.27 11.63 2.20
CA PRO A 58 25.48 10.97 2.66
C PRO A 58 25.38 10.65 4.15
N PRO A 59 25.99 9.54 4.63
CA PRO A 59 26.09 9.28 6.07
C PRO A 59 26.55 10.55 6.77
N ILE A 60 25.93 10.95 7.88
CA ILE A 60 26.31 12.17 8.61
C ILE A 60 27.77 12.04 9.04
N THR A 61 28.70 12.60 8.28
CA THR A 61 30.13 12.56 8.57
C THR A 61 30.44 13.70 9.53
N GLY A 62 30.23 13.46 10.82
CA GLY A 62 30.61 14.38 11.88
C GLY A 62 30.76 13.65 13.22
N SER A 63 31.69 14.11 14.07
CA SER A 63 31.97 13.49 15.38
C SER A 63 30.95 13.82 16.48
N ARG A 64 29.87 14.55 16.16
CA ARG A 64 28.85 15.03 17.10
C ARG A 64 27.42 15.05 16.53
N GLY A 65 27.07 14.13 15.63
CA GLY A 65 25.70 13.97 15.15
C GLY A 65 24.81 13.33 16.21
N SER A 66 23.51 13.65 16.23
CA SER A 66 22.50 12.99 17.08
C SER A 66 21.93 11.70 16.45
N GLY A 67 22.68 11.10 15.53
CA GLY A 67 22.37 9.81 14.90
C GLY A 67 22.92 8.65 15.71
#